data_AF-A0A847NQX7-F1
#
_entry.id   AF-A0A847NQX7-F1
#
_cell.length_a   1.000
_cell.length_b   1.000
_cell.length_c   1.000
_cell.angle_alpha   90.00
_cell.angle_beta   90.00
_cell.angle_gamma   90.00
#
_symmetry.space_group_name_H-M   'P 1'
#
loop_
_entity.id
_entity.type
_entity.pdbx_description
1 polymer ?
#
loop_
_entity_poly.entity_id
_entity_poly.type
_entity_poly.pdbx_seq_one_letter_code
_entity_poly.pdbx_strand_id
1 'polypeptide(L)'
;MAKKIVATMLLCLGFNGLFALDSNTTDGNVTEVESMLSNSKIFTFIKREAAESEGFEKGYFEGKITREEAENRVTNFIQTFSNFGVSKEEVDSLIADFKESGGVPSDIDFRYDYELKYLGESLEKGFDMDGKITILTPEYAAIAQAFFGTYAPLNLKISKTLEDAKVKLSLAEINQFMDDNQSEALKLSGVELSWSEMAEKLKDFGFKFGDFETGSEFDKILVKNAFFNIDFKDGTLKDMSNVMESNFKSSIGFGEVSVAGVTLLNMINNADMANDSGRLHYITELKLDEILAFGMGVKNLKYQDELFVDEEFYSFLTSKASALAMEDENVTIEEFKSKFGNGIKYTLKELSLENSAGNKLSLDLALDMAKLYDTPDENIQNLNLSGNFAIYPNFLALLTPYGEYAMFGAMIDAYEGFKKDDSKTSLSFENKNGEFFLNGEKMENPLLGMFDSEEEGSDDYTDEPESDEDIAQLAANLNILTSEIVMYYNVSGGFSDQGVSAMTKILVVDSSKTSADFLVEGKKCIEINLFEKSFTITKGAESSDEACEELYSIPSVETLLGTGEFRLGV
;
A
#
# COMPACT_ATOMS: atom_id res chain seq x y z
N MET A 1 25.35 -12.81 8.43
CA MET A 1 24.09 -12.96 9.17
C MET A 1 24.27 -12.57 10.65
N ALA A 2 24.29 -13.43 11.68
CA ALA A 2 24.33 -13.09 13.13
C ALA A 2 25.21 -11.91 13.57
N LYS A 3 24.83 -11.22 14.65
CA LYS A 3 24.96 -9.76 14.69
C LYS A 3 24.05 -9.25 13.56
N LYS A 4 24.40 -8.90 12.32
CA LYS A 4 23.51 -8.61 11.12
C LYS A 4 22.91 -7.23 10.87
N ILE A 5 21.92 -6.75 11.61
CA ILE A 5 21.42 -7.08 12.96
C ILE A 5 22.40 -6.79 14.18
N VAL A 6 23.70 -6.51 13.89
CA VAL A 6 24.29 -5.26 14.39
C VAL A 6 23.66 -4.15 13.54
N ALA A 7 22.45 -4.41 13.06
CA ALA A 7 21.07 -3.92 13.20
C ALA A 7 20.97 -2.53 12.80
N THR A 8 21.73 -2.37 11.73
CA THR A 8 22.15 -1.13 11.21
C THR A 8 22.62 -0.35 12.47
N MET A 9 23.33 -1.00 13.44
CA MET A 9 23.19 -1.08 14.96
C MET A 9 23.38 0.19 15.71
N LEU A 10 23.68 1.15 14.94
CA LEU A 10 23.92 2.48 15.31
C LEU A 10 23.02 3.16 14.28
N LEU A 11 21.71 2.82 14.30
CA LEU A 11 20.73 2.99 13.19
C LEU A 11 20.30 4.42 13.15
N CYS A 12 21.28 5.20 12.70
CA CYS A 12 21.55 6.57 13.09
C CYS A 12 22.34 6.71 14.41
N LEU A 13 22.34 5.70 15.30
CA LEU A 13 23.01 5.69 16.61
C LEU A 13 22.57 6.88 17.40
N GLY A 14 21.27 6.78 17.68
CA GLY A 14 20.36 7.90 17.76
C GLY A 14 20.03 8.40 16.34
N PHE A 15 18.78 8.60 15.97
CA PHE A 15 17.99 9.68 16.55
C PHE A 15 18.68 10.63 17.56
N ASN A 16 19.98 10.83 17.47
CA ASN A 16 20.75 11.63 18.38
C ASN A 16 20.83 13.03 17.84
N GLY A 17 20.79 13.16 16.53
CA GLY A 17 20.18 14.31 15.92
C GLY A 17 18.65 14.29 15.85
N LEU A 18 17.84 13.47 16.56
CA LEU A 18 16.40 13.82 16.62
C LEU A 18 16.23 15.23 17.21
N PHE A 19 17.25 15.68 17.95
CA PHE A 19 17.52 17.09 18.13
C PHE A 19 18.99 17.48 18.05
N ALA A 20 19.98 16.72 18.52
CA ALA A 20 21.06 17.32 19.31
C ALA A 20 22.31 17.94 18.62
N LEU A 21 22.12 18.59 17.48
CA LEU A 21 22.31 20.04 17.52
C LEU A 21 20.96 20.64 17.84
N ASP A 22 20.51 20.42 19.08
CA ASP A 22 19.33 21.07 19.60
C ASP A 22 19.78 22.50 19.39
N SER A 23 19.11 23.21 18.48
CA SER A 23 19.56 24.53 18.06
C SER A 23 19.66 25.47 19.27
N ASN A 24 19.20 24.97 20.44
CA ASN A 24 19.16 25.51 21.78
C ASN A 24 19.87 24.71 22.90
N THR A 25 20.61 23.60 22.70
CA THR A 25 21.47 23.07 23.81
C THR A 25 22.66 23.96 24.13
N THR A 26 22.92 24.94 23.27
CA THR A 26 23.70 26.11 23.62
C THR A 26 22.80 27.06 24.40
N ASP A 27 22.65 26.81 25.70
CA ASP A 27 22.20 27.84 26.65
C ASP A 27 23.15 29.05 26.50
N GLY A 28 22.67 30.10 25.83
CA GLY A 28 23.40 31.36 25.65
C GLY A 28 24.40 31.38 24.50
N ASN A 29 24.81 32.60 24.13
CA ASN A 29 25.85 32.96 23.15
C ASN A 29 26.98 31.92 23.05
N VAL A 30 26.89 30.97 22.11
CA VAL A 30 27.99 30.05 21.82
C VAL A 30 28.74 30.57 20.62
N THR A 31 29.85 31.24 20.92
CA THR A 31 30.79 31.79 19.95
C THR A 31 31.82 30.77 19.45
N GLU A 32 31.87 29.57 20.05
CA GLU A 32 32.94 28.57 19.83
C GLU A 32 32.40 27.13 19.68
N VAL A 33 32.99 26.38 18.73
CA VAL A 33 32.61 25.00 18.40
C VAL A 33 32.73 24.06 19.61
N GLU A 34 33.76 24.25 20.43
CA GLU A 34 34.02 23.37 21.58
C GLU A 34 32.94 23.44 22.66
N SER A 35 32.34 24.62 22.86
CA SER A 35 31.20 24.80 23.78
C SER A 35 29.94 24.10 23.24
N MET A 36 29.70 24.18 21.94
CA MET A 36 28.61 23.46 21.27
C MET A 36 28.75 21.94 21.44
N LEU A 37 29.97 21.41 21.30
CA LEU A 37 30.25 19.97 21.45
C LEU A 37 30.16 19.52 22.91
N SER A 38 30.67 20.32 23.85
CA SER A 38 30.69 19.98 25.28
C SER A 38 29.30 19.95 25.92
N ASN A 39 28.35 20.70 25.36
CA ASN A 39 26.96 20.73 25.82
C ASN A 39 26.05 19.73 25.08
N SER A 40 26.63 18.85 24.26
CA SER A 40 25.84 17.87 23.53
C SER A 40 25.10 16.91 24.47
N LYS A 41 23.80 16.74 24.25
CA LYS A 41 22.99 15.68 24.88
C LYS A 41 23.13 14.32 24.16
N ILE A 42 23.92 14.26 23.08
CA ILE A 42 24.10 13.07 22.24
C ILE A 42 25.20 12.17 22.78
N PHE A 43 26.33 12.77 23.08
CA PHE A 43 27.58 12.08 23.36
C PHE A 43 28.34 12.84 24.43
N THR A 44 29.18 12.11 25.15
CA THR A 44 30.18 12.73 26.01
C THR A 44 31.35 13.19 25.15
N PHE A 45 31.60 14.50 25.11
CA PHE A 45 32.76 15.08 24.43
C PHE A 45 34.06 14.65 25.12
N ILE A 46 35.07 14.24 24.34
CA ILE A 46 36.37 13.81 24.84
C ILE A 46 37.45 14.86 24.56
N LYS A 47 37.65 15.19 23.28
CA LYS A 47 38.65 16.18 22.83
C LYS A 47 38.34 16.69 21.42
N ARG A 48 38.97 17.81 21.06
CA ARG A 48 38.94 18.42 19.72
C ARG A 48 40.35 18.87 19.32
N GLU A 49 40.66 18.75 18.04
CA GLU A 49 41.81 19.41 17.42
C GLU A 49 41.35 20.05 16.11
N ALA A 50 41.61 21.35 15.94
CA ALA A 50 41.20 22.10 14.77
C ALA A 50 42.29 23.06 14.30
N ALA A 51 42.31 23.30 13.00
CA ALA A 51 43.04 24.38 12.36
C ALA A 51 42.04 25.42 11.85
N GLU A 52 42.17 26.65 12.35
CA GLU A 52 41.29 27.76 12.03
C GLU A 52 41.90 28.68 10.98
N SER A 53 41.04 29.19 10.10
CA SER A 53 41.34 30.23 9.10
C SER A 53 40.11 31.14 8.94
N GLU A 54 40.25 32.33 8.35
CA GLU A 54 39.12 33.27 8.21
C GLU A 54 37.91 32.60 7.52
N GLY A 55 36.80 32.45 8.27
CA GLY A 55 35.54 31.89 7.75
C GLY A 55 35.58 30.38 7.46
N PHE A 56 36.62 29.67 7.91
CA PHE A 56 36.74 28.23 7.69
C PHE A 56 37.54 27.52 8.79
N GLU A 57 37.04 26.37 9.22
CA GLU A 57 37.70 25.52 10.20
C GLU A 57 37.73 24.07 9.69
N LYS A 58 38.88 23.40 9.83
CA LYS A 58 39.02 21.97 9.57
C LYS A 58 39.64 21.28 10.77
N GLY A 59 39.03 20.20 11.21
CA GLY A 59 39.47 19.53 12.42
C GLY A 59 38.80 18.19 12.64
N TYR A 60 38.96 17.69 13.86
CA TYR A 60 38.20 16.55 14.34
C TYR A 60 37.83 16.72 15.80
N PHE A 61 36.78 16.03 16.22
CA PHE A 61 36.50 15.80 17.62
C PHE A 61 36.28 14.32 17.90
N GLU A 62 36.57 13.90 19.13
CA GLU A 62 36.28 12.56 19.63
C GLU A 62 35.17 12.63 20.67
N GLY A 63 34.27 11.65 20.62
CA GLY A 63 33.13 11.53 21.51
C GLY A 63 32.90 10.08 21.90
N LYS A 64 32.14 9.91 22.99
CA LYS A 64 31.74 8.61 23.52
C LYS A 64 30.24 8.53 23.69
N ILE A 65 29.65 7.42 23.26
CA ILE A 65 28.29 7.03 23.59
C ILE A 65 28.38 5.82 24.50
N THR A 66 27.82 5.91 25.70
CA THR A 66 27.80 4.78 26.62
C THR A 66 26.91 3.67 26.08
N ARG A 67 27.21 2.44 26.47
CA ARG A 67 26.37 1.28 26.17
C ARG A 67 24.90 1.51 26.54
N GLU A 68 24.65 2.05 27.72
CA GLU A 68 23.30 2.31 28.23
C GLU A 68 22.53 3.33 27.38
N GLU A 69 23.20 4.43 27.00
CA GLU A 69 22.61 5.44 26.10
C GLU A 69 22.26 4.85 24.73
N ALA A 70 23.15 4.03 24.18
CA ALA A 70 22.92 3.36 22.90
C ALA A 70 21.74 2.36 23.00
N GLU A 71 21.67 1.55 24.05
CA GLU A 71 20.57 0.59 24.28
C GLU A 71 19.22 1.30 24.44
N ASN A 72 19.17 2.38 25.21
CA ASN A 72 17.95 3.17 25.42
C ASN A 72 17.43 3.79 24.11
N ARG A 73 18.33 4.29 23.26
CA ARG A 73 17.96 4.89 21.97
C ARG A 73 17.37 3.89 21.00
N VAL A 74 17.96 2.70 20.90
CA VAL A 74 17.43 1.63 20.05
C VAL A 74 16.06 1.17 20.57
N THR A 75 15.92 1.02 21.89
CA THR A 75 14.65 0.62 22.51
C THR A 75 13.54 1.64 22.26
N ASN A 76 13.80 2.93 22.47
CA ASN A 76 12.83 4.00 22.22
C ASN A 76 12.40 4.05 20.75
N PHE A 77 13.34 3.82 19.81
CA PHE A 77 13.02 3.75 18.39
C PHE A 77 12.05 2.61 18.08
N ILE A 78 12.33 1.39 18.56
CA ILE A 78 11.43 0.25 18.37
C ILE A 78 10.05 0.54 18.97
N GLN A 79 10.00 1.23 20.13
CA GLN A 79 8.73 1.65 20.74
C GLN A 79 7.90 2.57 19.83
N THR A 80 8.53 3.40 18.99
CA THR A 80 7.79 4.29 18.07
C THR A 80 6.96 3.53 17.03
N PHE A 81 7.25 2.25 16.75
CA PHE A 81 6.45 1.43 15.83
C PHE A 81 5.01 1.22 16.30
N SER A 82 4.76 1.33 17.61
CA SER A 82 3.40 1.34 18.15
C SER A 82 2.54 2.48 17.60
N ASN A 83 3.15 3.61 17.21
CA ASN A 83 2.44 4.73 16.58
C ASN A 83 2.07 4.45 15.11
N PHE A 84 2.59 3.38 14.52
CA PHE A 84 2.37 2.98 13.13
C PHE A 84 1.50 1.72 13.03
N GLY A 85 0.70 1.41 14.05
CA GLY A 85 -0.26 0.31 14.03
C GLY A 85 0.35 -1.08 14.26
N VAL A 86 1.63 -1.18 14.63
CA VAL A 86 2.24 -2.43 15.08
C VAL A 86 1.78 -2.72 16.51
N SER A 87 1.37 -3.97 16.79
CA SER A 87 0.82 -4.30 18.10
C SER A 87 1.87 -4.18 19.21
N LYS A 88 1.42 -3.90 20.44
CA LYS A 88 2.31 -3.83 21.60
C LYS A 88 3.08 -5.14 21.81
N GLU A 89 2.45 -6.27 21.55
CA GLU A 89 3.06 -7.59 21.70
C GLU A 89 4.19 -7.81 20.69
N GLU A 90 4.01 -7.39 19.44
CA GLU A 90 5.06 -7.40 18.42
C GLU A 90 6.20 -6.44 18.77
N VAL A 91 5.90 -5.23 19.24
CA VAL A 91 6.90 -4.26 19.70
C VAL A 91 7.72 -4.81 20.88
N ASP A 92 7.04 -5.38 21.88
CA ASP A 92 7.68 -5.97 23.05
C ASP A 92 8.54 -7.19 22.65
N SER A 93 8.08 -8.00 21.68
CA SER A 93 8.85 -9.11 21.10
C SER A 93 10.11 -8.62 20.39
N LEU A 94 10.02 -7.57 19.57
CA LEU A 94 11.19 -6.99 18.88
C LEU A 94 12.23 -6.47 19.87
N ILE A 95 11.80 -5.85 20.97
CA ILE A 95 12.69 -5.39 22.05
C ILE A 95 13.33 -6.58 22.77
N ALA A 96 12.56 -7.64 23.04
CA ALA A 96 13.07 -8.87 23.64
C ALA A 96 14.13 -9.52 22.75
N ASP A 97 13.84 -9.69 21.46
CA ASP A 97 14.77 -10.25 20.46
C ASP A 97 16.07 -9.42 20.37
N PHE A 98 15.96 -8.09 20.39
CA PHE A 98 17.12 -7.21 20.44
C PHE A 98 18.00 -7.47 21.67
N LYS A 99 17.40 -7.62 22.86
CA LYS A 99 18.14 -7.89 24.10
C LYS A 99 18.72 -9.31 24.12
N GLU A 100 17.95 -10.31 23.70
CA GLU A 100 18.37 -11.71 23.66
C GLU A 100 19.49 -11.97 22.65
N SER A 101 19.53 -11.22 21.56
CA SER A 101 20.62 -11.26 20.57
C SER A 101 21.94 -10.62 21.05
N GLY A 102 21.97 -10.10 22.28
CA GLY A 102 23.16 -9.56 22.95
C GLY A 102 23.20 -8.04 23.08
N GLY A 103 22.18 -7.31 22.61
CA GLY A 103 22.05 -5.86 22.77
C GLY A 103 23.26 -5.06 22.27
N VAL A 104 23.62 -3.99 22.99
CA VAL A 104 24.85 -3.22 22.71
C VAL A 104 26.00 -3.84 23.53
N PRO A 105 27.05 -4.39 22.91
CA PRO A 105 28.08 -5.13 23.65
C PRO A 105 28.99 -4.25 24.52
N SER A 106 29.28 -3.01 24.09
CA SER A 106 30.22 -2.10 24.75
C SER A 106 29.98 -0.63 24.37
N ASP A 107 30.63 0.30 25.08
CA ASP A 107 30.62 1.72 24.74
C ASP A 107 31.17 1.99 23.32
N ILE A 108 30.67 3.03 22.68
CA ILE A 108 31.06 3.44 21.33
C ILE A 108 31.90 4.72 21.41
N ASP A 109 33.21 4.58 21.24
CA ASP A 109 34.11 5.70 20.99
C ASP A 109 34.13 5.99 19.49
N PHE A 110 34.03 7.27 19.12
CA PHE A 110 34.03 7.71 17.74
C PHE A 110 34.83 9.00 17.55
N ARG A 111 35.20 9.26 16.30
CA ARG A 111 35.84 10.50 15.84
C ARG A 111 35.04 11.08 14.68
N TYR A 112 34.72 12.36 14.73
CA TYR A 112 34.14 13.09 13.61
C TYR A 112 35.17 14.02 12.99
N ASP A 113 35.57 13.72 11.76
CA ASP A 113 36.47 14.55 10.95
C ASP A 113 35.65 15.49 10.09
N TYR A 114 35.82 16.80 10.23
CA TYR A 114 34.93 17.80 9.65
C TYR A 114 35.62 18.96 8.95
N GLU A 115 34.89 19.52 8.00
CA GLU A 115 35.09 20.85 7.44
C GLU A 115 33.88 21.71 7.80
N LEU A 116 34.14 22.86 8.42
CA LEU A 116 33.15 23.83 8.85
C LEU A 116 33.39 25.14 8.11
N LYS A 117 32.33 25.65 7.47
CA LYS A 117 32.31 26.94 6.80
C LYS A 117 31.29 27.84 7.50
N TYR A 118 31.72 29.01 7.94
CA TYR A 118 30.80 29.98 8.53
C TYR A 118 30.02 30.71 7.42
N LEU A 119 28.73 30.93 7.64
CA LEU A 119 27.85 31.69 6.73
C LEU A 119 27.87 33.20 7.05
N GLY A 120 28.53 33.59 8.14
CA GLY A 120 28.81 34.97 8.54
C GLY A 120 30.08 35.04 9.40
N GLU A 121 30.21 36.11 10.18
CA GLU A 121 31.40 36.33 11.02
C GLU A 121 31.45 35.44 12.28
N SER A 122 30.40 34.68 12.58
CA SER A 122 30.30 33.79 13.75
C SER A 122 29.37 32.59 13.52
N LEU A 123 29.45 31.56 14.38
CA LEU A 123 28.54 30.41 14.39
C LEU A 123 27.06 30.82 14.49
N GLU A 124 26.78 31.89 15.24
CA GLU A 124 25.41 32.40 15.45
C GLU A 124 24.76 32.90 14.17
N LYS A 125 25.55 33.28 13.16
CA LYS A 125 25.05 33.71 11.84
C LYS A 125 24.76 32.54 10.91
N GLY A 126 25.13 31.33 11.31
CA GLY A 126 24.96 30.10 10.54
C GLY A 126 26.28 29.49 10.08
N PHE A 127 26.22 28.20 9.76
CA PHE A 127 27.36 27.41 9.32
C PHE A 127 26.93 26.24 8.43
N ASP A 128 27.85 25.78 7.59
CA ASP A 128 27.79 24.50 6.91
C ASP A 128 28.91 23.60 7.47
N MET A 129 28.57 22.40 7.91
CA MET A 129 29.49 21.40 8.42
C MET A 129 29.34 20.12 7.58
N ASP A 130 30.44 19.55 7.09
CA ASP A 130 30.45 18.29 6.35
C ASP A 130 31.62 17.44 6.85
N GLY A 131 31.36 16.17 7.12
CA GLY A 131 32.36 15.32 7.73
C GLY A 131 32.00 13.85 7.82
N LYS A 132 32.97 13.06 8.26
CA LYS A 132 32.87 11.60 8.38
C LYS A 132 33.04 11.15 9.82
N ILE A 133 32.23 10.18 10.23
CA ILE A 133 32.31 9.56 11.56
C ILE A 133 33.09 8.26 11.45
N THR A 134 34.26 8.22 12.08
CA THR A 134 35.10 7.04 12.25
C THR A 134 34.79 6.36 13.59
N ILE A 135 34.59 5.04 13.56
CA ILE A 135 34.39 4.25 14.78
C ILE A 135 35.75 3.85 15.36
N LEU A 136 35.98 4.14 16.64
CA LEU A 136 37.25 3.89 17.33
C LEU A 136 37.23 2.61 18.17
N THR A 137 36.06 2.20 18.68
CA THR A 137 35.94 0.94 19.43
C THR A 137 36.28 -0.26 18.54
N PRO A 138 37.31 -1.08 18.86
CA PRO A 138 37.84 -2.10 17.95
C PRO A 138 36.81 -3.13 17.44
N GLU A 139 35.89 -3.56 18.31
CA GLU A 139 34.87 -4.56 17.95
C GLU A 139 33.90 -4.03 16.88
N TYR A 140 33.47 -2.77 16.98
CA TYR A 140 32.60 -2.13 16.00
C TYR A 140 33.37 -1.71 14.75
N ALA A 141 34.62 -1.27 14.89
CA ALA A 141 35.49 -0.93 13.78
C ALA A 141 35.76 -2.15 12.87
N ALA A 142 35.99 -3.32 13.45
CA ALA A 142 36.16 -4.57 12.69
C ALA A 142 34.89 -4.94 11.89
N ILE A 143 33.71 -4.72 12.49
CA ILE A 143 32.42 -4.91 11.81
C ILE A 143 32.27 -3.90 10.67
N ALA A 144 32.51 -2.61 10.94
CA ALA A 144 32.39 -1.56 9.93
C ALA A 144 33.30 -1.84 8.71
N GLN A 145 34.55 -2.22 8.97
CA GLN A 145 35.49 -2.58 7.92
C GLN A 145 35.06 -3.82 7.12
N ALA A 146 34.48 -4.82 7.79
CA ALA A 146 34.02 -6.04 7.11
C ALA A 146 32.83 -5.74 6.17
N PHE A 147 31.88 -4.92 6.60
CA PHE A 147 30.64 -4.65 5.84
C PHE A 147 30.74 -3.51 4.84
N PHE A 148 31.33 -2.38 5.25
CA PHE A 148 31.39 -1.17 4.44
C PHE A 148 32.74 -0.97 3.74
N GLY A 149 33.73 -1.85 4.00
CA GLY A 149 35.10 -1.66 3.52
C GLY A 149 35.82 -0.46 4.13
N THR A 150 35.24 0.17 5.16
CA THR A 150 35.76 1.38 5.81
C THR A 150 35.46 1.40 7.31
N TYR A 151 36.34 2.02 8.09
CA TYR A 151 36.10 2.35 9.51
C TYR A 151 35.25 3.61 9.71
N ALA A 152 35.00 4.37 8.64
CA ALA A 152 34.20 5.60 8.64
C ALA A 152 32.95 5.44 7.77
N PRO A 153 31.94 4.67 8.22
CA PRO A 153 30.80 4.28 7.40
C PRO A 153 29.72 5.38 7.29
N LEU A 154 29.81 6.47 8.04
CA LEU A 154 28.78 7.53 8.10
C LEU A 154 29.35 8.88 7.66
N ASN A 155 28.63 9.57 6.78
CA ASN A 155 28.87 10.97 6.45
C ASN A 155 27.74 11.82 7.02
N LEU A 156 28.08 12.86 7.78
CA LEU A 156 27.13 13.81 8.37
C LEU A 156 27.33 15.17 7.71
N LYS A 157 26.23 15.77 7.28
CA LYS A 157 26.19 17.14 6.79
C LYS A 157 25.15 17.92 7.56
N ILE A 158 25.55 19.08 8.06
CA ILE A 158 24.69 19.99 8.80
C ILE A 158 24.76 21.35 8.11
N SER A 159 23.61 21.97 7.88
CA SER A 159 23.52 23.36 7.44
C SER A 159 22.59 24.10 8.39
N LYS A 160 23.12 25.11 9.08
CA LYS A 160 22.35 25.94 10.02
C LYS A 160 22.36 27.37 9.52
N THR A 161 21.18 27.97 9.43
CA THR A 161 20.99 29.39 9.17
C THR A 161 20.31 30.04 10.38
N LEU A 162 19.96 31.33 10.28
CA LEU A 162 19.20 32.01 11.34
C LEU A 162 17.77 31.47 11.48
N GLU A 163 17.19 30.91 10.41
CA GLU A 163 15.77 30.54 10.35
C GLU A 163 15.56 29.03 10.30
N ASP A 164 16.46 28.31 9.62
CA ASP A 164 16.33 26.88 9.34
C ASP A 164 17.62 26.12 9.73
N ALA A 165 17.44 24.87 10.19
CA ALA A 165 18.51 23.88 10.30
C ALA A 165 18.18 22.67 9.40
N LYS A 166 19.19 22.13 8.72
CA LYS A 166 19.08 20.95 7.85
C LYS A 166 20.18 19.98 8.18
N VAL A 167 19.82 18.71 8.31
CA VAL A 167 20.77 17.64 8.56
C VAL A 167 20.58 16.54 7.53
N LYS A 168 21.69 15.96 7.09
CA LYS A 168 21.73 14.84 6.16
C LYS A 168 22.78 13.85 6.62
N LEU A 169 22.37 12.59 6.77
CA LEU A 169 23.22 11.47 7.15
C LEU A 169 23.23 10.47 5.98
N SER A 170 24.41 10.11 5.50
CA SER A 170 24.57 9.15 4.41
C SER A 170 25.44 7.97 4.85
N LEU A 171 25.03 6.76 4.48
CA LEU A 171 25.76 5.53 4.78
C LEU A 171 26.67 5.15 3.60
N ALA A 172 27.86 4.64 3.90
CA ALA A 172 28.75 4.07 2.91
C ALA A 172 28.13 2.85 2.22
N GLU A 173 28.57 2.57 0.98
CA GLU A 173 28.14 1.39 0.23
C GLU A 173 28.59 0.09 0.93
N ILE A 174 27.70 -0.89 0.93
CA ILE A 174 27.98 -2.29 1.24
C ILE A 174 28.11 -3.01 -0.09
N ASN A 175 29.25 -3.64 -0.32
CA ASN A 175 29.47 -4.49 -1.48
C ASN A 175 30.22 -5.75 -1.01
N GLN A 176 29.45 -6.77 -0.64
CA GLN A 176 29.99 -8.02 -0.12
C GLN A 176 29.71 -9.19 -1.07
N PHE A 177 30.76 -9.97 -1.33
CA PHE A 177 30.68 -11.31 -1.89
C PHE A 177 30.88 -12.30 -0.75
N MET A 178 29.89 -13.16 -0.49
CA MET A 178 30.04 -14.24 0.49
C MET A 178 30.70 -15.46 -0.19
N ASP A 179 32.03 -15.65 -0.02
CA ASP A 179 32.74 -16.92 -0.32
C ASP A 179 32.52 -17.92 0.84
N ASP A 180 32.57 -19.25 0.73
CA ASP A 180 32.81 -20.22 -0.34
C ASP A 180 31.75 -21.33 -0.14
N ASN A 181 30.67 -21.33 -0.94
CA ASN A 181 29.88 -22.50 -1.37
C ASN A 181 28.40 -22.21 -1.68
N GLN A 182 27.81 -21.04 -1.38
CA GLN A 182 26.49 -20.67 -1.89
C GLN A 182 26.36 -19.16 -2.16
N SER A 183 25.89 -18.86 -3.35
CA SER A 183 25.90 -17.61 -4.11
C SER A 183 24.86 -16.59 -3.63
N GLU A 184 25.24 -15.67 -2.73
CA GLU A 184 24.46 -14.47 -2.45
C GLU A 184 25.41 -13.26 -2.36
N ALA A 185 25.40 -12.42 -3.40
CA ALA A 185 26.06 -11.11 -3.35
C ALA A 185 25.09 -10.12 -2.69
N LEU A 186 25.54 -9.42 -1.65
CA LEU A 186 24.77 -8.35 -1.02
C LEU A 186 25.35 -7.01 -1.46
N LYS A 187 24.51 -6.20 -2.11
CA LYS A 187 24.82 -4.82 -2.43
C LYS A 187 23.78 -3.90 -1.78
N LEU A 188 24.24 -2.88 -1.06
CA LEU A 188 23.40 -1.81 -0.54
C LEU A 188 24.13 -0.48 -0.75
N SER A 189 23.50 0.49 -1.42
CA SER A 189 24.12 1.77 -1.71
C SER A 189 23.11 2.91 -1.72
N GLY A 190 23.56 4.13 -1.42
CA GLY A 190 22.71 5.32 -1.50
C GLY A 190 21.69 5.46 -0.36
N VAL A 191 21.92 4.79 0.77
CA VAL A 191 21.11 4.96 1.98
C VAL A 191 21.37 6.33 2.59
N GLU A 192 20.30 7.09 2.82
CA GLU A 192 20.34 8.46 3.33
C GLU A 192 19.14 8.77 4.21
N LEU A 193 19.37 9.60 5.22
CA LEU A 193 18.35 10.22 6.04
C LEU A 193 18.55 11.73 6.03
N SER A 194 17.46 12.47 5.96
CA SER A 194 17.48 13.93 5.99
C SER A 194 16.32 14.48 6.79
N TRP A 195 16.53 15.61 7.46
CA TRP A 195 15.44 16.36 8.08
C TRP A 195 15.78 17.85 8.14
N SER A 196 14.74 18.66 8.26
CA SER A 196 14.89 20.08 8.55
C SER A 196 13.98 20.54 9.68
N GLU A 197 14.45 21.57 10.37
CA GLU A 197 13.76 22.19 11.49
C GLU A 197 13.64 23.70 11.25
N MET A 198 12.51 24.26 11.70
CA MET A 198 12.26 25.70 11.77
C MET A 198 11.70 26.02 13.15
N ALA A 199 12.34 26.96 13.86
CA ALA A 199 11.90 27.40 15.20
C ALA A 199 11.52 26.25 16.15
N GLU A 200 12.42 25.27 16.30
CA GLU A 200 12.29 24.10 17.21
C GLU A 200 11.24 23.07 16.81
N LYS A 201 10.86 23.02 15.54
CA LYS A 201 9.84 22.11 15.05
C LYS A 201 10.23 21.48 13.72
N LEU A 202 9.87 20.20 13.56
CA LEU A 202 10.15 19.43 12.35
C LEU A 202 9.37 20.00 11.16
N LYS A 203 10.10 20.33 10.10
CA LYS A 203 9.57 20.92 8.86
C LYS A 203 9.56 19.91 7.72
N ASP A 204 10.62 19.12 7.57
CA ASP A 204 10.65 18.00 6.62
C ASP A 204 11.44 16.82 7.19
N PHE A 205 11.12 15.63 6.70
CA PHE A 205 11.83 14.38 6.96
C PHE A 205 11.89 13.53 5.70
N GLY A 206 13.03 12.93 5.42
CA GLY A 206 13.27 12.10 4.25
C GLY A 206 14.14 10.89 4.56
N PHE A 207 13.79 9.77 3.94
CA PHE A 207 14.56 8.54 3.94
C PHE A 207 14.75 8.05 2.51
N LYS A 208 15.99 7.77 2.12
CA LYS A 208 16.32 7.07 0.89
C LYS A 208 16.95 5.74 1.28
N PHE A 209 16.35 4.63 0.86
CA PHE A 209 16.94 3.31 1.01
C PHE A 209 17.95 3.02 -0.12
N GLY A 210 17.81 3.71 -1.25
CA GLY A 210 18.74 3.63 -2.38
C GLY A 210 18.60 2.33 -3.15
N ASP A 211 19.73 1.72 -3.51
CA ASP A 211 19.79 0.49 -4.30
C ASP A 211 20.20 -0.69 -3.42
N PHE A 212 19.38 -1.73 -3.40
CA PHE A 212 19.58 -2.98 -2.68
C PHE A 212 19.47 -4.17 -3.64
N GLU A 213 20.42 -5.08 -3.54
CA GLU A 213 20.45 -6.31 -4.32
C GLU A 213 20.94 -7.46 -3.44
N THR A 214 20.20 -8.57 -3.45
CA THR A 214 20.59 -9.82 -2.79
C THR A 214 20.08 -11.03 -3.56
N GLY A 215 20.67 -12.20 -3.31
CA GLY A 215 20.23 -13.48 -3.87
C GLY A 215 21.08 -13.96 -5.06
N SER A 216 20.67 -15.11 -5.61
CA SER A 216 21.25 -15.71 -6.81
C SER A 216 20.54 -15.20 -8.08
N GLU A 217 21.00 -15.59 -9.27
CA GLU A 217 20.39 -15.18 -10.55
C GLU A 217 18.88 -15.51 -10.64
N PHE A 218 18.41 -16.56 -9.94
CA PHE A 218 17.02 -17.02 -9.98
C PHE A 218 16.14 -16.51 -8.83
N ASP A 219 16.73 -16.16 -7.68
CA ASP A 219 16.03 -15.66 -6.48
C ASP A 219 16.41 -14.21 -6.15
N LYS A 220 16.84 -13.46 -7.17
CA LYS A 220 17.33 -12.09 -6.99
C LYS A 220 16.21 -11.19 -6.47
N ILE A 221 16.47 -10.57 -5.33
CA ILE A 221 15.70 -9.44 -4.81
C ILE A 221 16.47 -8.19 -5.21
N LEU A 222 15.80 -7.29 -5.92
CA LEU A 222 16.34 -6.02 -6.36
C LEU A 222 15.38 -4.91 -5.94
N VAL A 223 15.90 -3.85 -5.33
CA VAL A 223 15.18 -2.61 -5.06
C VAL A 223 16.08 -1.48 -5.50
N LYS A 224 15.59 -0.54 -6.31
CA LYS A 224 16.37 0.62 -6.76
C LYS A 224 15.66 1.91 -6.43
N ASN A 225 16.43 2.90 -6.02
CA ASN A 225 15.97 4.25 -5.71
C ASN A 225 14.72 4.30 -4.82
N ALA A 226 14.60 3.41 -3.83
CA ALA A 226 13.48 3.49 -2.89
C ALA A 226 13.63 4.69 -1.95
N PHE A 227 12.55 5.44 -1.73
CA PHE A 227 12.52 6.64 -0.92
C PHE A 227 11.17 6.89 -0.24
N PHE A 228 11.20 7.71 0.81
CA PHE A 228 10.07 8.29 1.52
C PHE A 228 10.43 9.73 1.90
N ASN A 229 9.53 10.69 1.69
CA ASN A 229 9.66 12.06 2.14
C ASN A 229 8.33 12.54 2.74
N ILE A 230 8.40 13.41 3.74
CA ILE A 230 7.26 14.11 4.34
C ILE A 230 7.63 15.56 4.64
N ASP A 231 6.79 16.48 4.21
CA ASP A 231 6.89 17.92 4.42
C ASP A 231 5.69 18.40 5.26
N PHE A 232 5.94 19.06 6.39
CA PHE A 232 4.91 19.62 7.26
C PHE A 232 4.67 21.09 6.90
N LYS A 233 3.45 21.43 6.43
CA LYS A 233 3.12 22.76 5.89
C LYS A 233 3.25 23.88 6.93
N ASP A 234 2.89 23.59 8.17
CA ASP A 234 2.93 24.56 9.28
C ASP A 234 4.10 24.32 10.25
N GLY A 235 4.98 23.36 9.91
CA GLY A 235 6.15 22.97 10.69
C GLY A 235 5.83 22.76 12.16
N THR A 236 4.68 22.15 12.53
CA THR A 236 4.16 22.11 13.91
C THR A 236 4.37 20.81 14.65
N LEU A 237 5.03 19.82 14.04
CA LEU A 237 5.11 18.51 14.65
C LEU A 237 6.14 18.50 15.80
N LYS A 238 5.64 18.52 17.03
CA LYS A 238 6.46 18.26 18.24
C LYS A 238 6.74 16.78 18.44
N ASP A 239 5.88 15.90 17.92
CA ASP A 239 5.98 14.45 18.06
C ASP A 239 5.39 13.76 16.81
N MET A 240 6.11 12.79 16.26
CA MET A 240 5.68 11.97 15.12
C MET A 240 4.43 11.12 15.43
N SER A 241 4.05 10.97 16.69
CA SER A 241 2.81 10.30 17.10
C SER A 241 1.52 11.04 16.65
N ASN A 242 1.57 12.35 16.38
CA ASN A 242 0.39 13.17 16.05
C ASN A 242 0.31 13.59 14.57
N VAL A 243 0.86 12.80 13.64
CA VAL A 243 0.85 13.14 12.20
C VAL A 243 -0.57 13.39 11.66
N MET A 244 -1.58 12.73 12.23
CA MET A 244 -3.00 12.87 11.86
C MET A 244 -3.58 14.28 12.13
N GLU A 245 -3.03 15.01 13.10
CA GLU A 245 -3.46 16.37 13.46
C GLU A 245 -2.73 17.45 12.63
N SER A 246 -1.84 17.04 11.72
CA SER A 246 -0.88 17.94 11.08
C SER A 246 -1.10 18.08 9.57
N ASN A 247 -0.94 19.30 9.05
CA ASN A 247 -0.96 19.54 7.62
C ASN A 247 0.35 19.04 7.00
N PHE A 248 0.31 18.02 6.14
CA PHE A 248 1.50 17.44 5.55
C PHE A 248 1.35 17.12 4.06
N LYS A 249 2.49 16.99 3.38
CA LYS A 249 2.63 16.34 2.08
C LYS A 249 3.63 15.21 2.22
N SER A 250 3.34 14.04 1.68
CA SER A 250 4.29 12.93 1.66
C SER A 250 4.44 12.33 0.28
N SER A 251 5.56 11.66 0.05
CA SER A 251 5.87 10.96 -1.17
C SER A 251 6.68 9.71 -0.84
N ILE A 252 6.18 8.54 -1.23
CA ILE A 252 6.89 7.27 -1.15
C ILE A 252 7.03 6.68 -2.56
N GLY A 253 8.17 6.08 -2.86
CA GLY A 253 8.35 5.52 -4.19
C GLY A 253 9.60 4.68 -4.35
N PHE A 254 9.74 4.09 -5.53
CA PHE A 254 10.91 3.36 -5.98
C PHE A 254 11.05 3.44 -7.50
N GLY A 255 12.28 3.28 -8.00
CA GLY A 255 12.53 3.16 -9.44
C GLY A 255 12.30 1.75 -9.97
N GLU A 256 12.69 0.73 -9.20
CA GLU A 256 12.50 -0.67 -9.59
C GLU A 256 12.42 -1.55 -8.34
N VAL A 257 11.50 -2.50 -8.31
CA VAL A 257 11.48 -3.61 -7.33
C VAL A 257 11.31 -4.89 -8.11
N SER A 258 12.21 -5.87 -7.94
CA SER A 258 12.11 -7.18 -8.57
C SER A 258 12.29 -8.28 -7.55
N VAL A 259 11.38 -9.25 -7.53
CA VAL A 259 11.40 -10.42 -6.65
C VAL A 259 10.86 -11.62 -7.41
N ALA A 260 11.65 -12.70 -7.51
CA ALA A 260 11.20 -14.01 -8.01
C ALA A 260 10.38 -13.96 -9.33
N GLY A 261 10.84 -13.19 -10.32
CA GLY A 261 10.17 -13.07 -11.63
C GLY A 261 9.02 -12.06 -11.71
N VAL A 262 8.75 -11.33 -10.63
CA VAL A 262 7.86 -10.17 -10.61
C VAL A 262 8.70 -8.89 -10.54
N THR A 263 8.44 -7.93 -11.43
CA THR A 263 9.11 -6.63 -11.47
C THR A 263 8.08 -5.51 -11.46
N LEU A 264 8.28 -4.52 -10.59
CA LEU A 264 7.53 -3.28 -10.51
C LEU A 264 8.46 -2.14 -10.90
N LEU A 265 8.03 -1.25 -11.79
CA LEU A 265 8.82 -0.12 -12.28
C LEU A 265 8.16 1.21 -11.94
N ASN A 266 9.00 2.13 -11.45
CA ASN A 266 8.70 3.54 -11.19
C ASN A 266 7.36 3.75 -10.46
N MET A 267 7.30 3.32 -9.20
CA MET A 267 6.16 3.64 -8.34
C MET A 267 6.42 4.94 -7.59
N ILE A 268 5.44 5.84 -7.60
CA ILE A 268 5.38 7.01 -6.72
C ILE A 268 3.96 7.14 -6.20
N ASN A 269 3.83 7.18 -4.88
CA ASN A 269 2.59 7.50 -4.19
C ASN A 269 2.78 8.80 -3.39
N ASN A 270 2.03 9.83 -3.76
CA ASN A 270 2.00 11.10 -3.07
C ASN A 270 0.73 11.22 -2.25
N ALA A 271 0.83 11.77 -1.05
CA ALA A 271 -0.31 12.18 -0.26
C ALA A 271 -0.22 13.66 0.11
N ASP A 272 -1.36 14.35 0.14
CA ASP A 272 -1.50 15.70 0.68
C ASP A 272 -2.66 15.71 1.67
N MET A 273 -2.36 16.04 2.94
CA MET A 273 -3.35 16.18 3.98
C MET A 273 -3.42 17.63 4.46
N ALA A 274 -4.64 18.15 4.52
CA ALA A 274 -4.95 19.42 5.15
C ALA A 274 -6.11 19.24 6.13
N ASN A 275 -5.94 19.71 7.36
CA ASN A 275 -6.97 19.86 8.37
C ASN A 275 -7.36 21.35 8.44
N ASP A 276 -8.61 21.66 8.11
CA ASP A 276 -9.20 22.97 8.35
C ASP A 276 -10.31 22.84 9.39
N SER A 277 -9.99 23.24 10.62
CA SER A 277 -10.95 23.35 11.72
C SER A 277 -11.68 22.04 12.06
N GLY A 278 -10.97 20.91 12.06
CA GLY A 278 -11.52 19.57 12.36
C GLY A 278 -12.07 18.84 11.13
N ARG A 279 -11.89 19.40 9.94
CA ARG A 279 -12.25 18.75 8.67
C ARG A 279 -10.98 18.40 7.90
N LEU A 280 -10.77 17.11 7.72
CA LEU A 280 -9.66 16.57 6.94
C LEU A 280 -10.01 16.61 5.45
N HIS A 281 -9.03 17.03 4.66
CA HIS A 281 -8.99 16.94 3.22
C HIS A 281 -7.72 16.17 2.84
N TYR A 282 -7.90 14.97 2.34
CA TYR A 282 -6.84 14.03 1.99
C TYR A 282 -6.85 13.78 0.48
N ILE A 283 -5.72 13.97 -0.18
CA ILE A 283 -5.53 13.67 -1.61
C ILE A 283 -4.45 12.62 -1.72
N THR A 284 -4.73 11.52 -2.42
CA THR A 284 -3.72 10.50 -2.77
C THR A 284 -3.50 10.48 -4.27
N GLU A 285 -2.27 10.29 -4.70
CA GLU A 285 -1.91 10.09 -6.10
C GLU A 285 -0.84 9.00 -6.21
N LEU A 286 -1.25 7.81 -6.66
CA LEU A 286 -0.37 6.71 -7.00
C LEU A 286 -0.16 6.66 -8.51
N LYS A 287 1.10 6.54 -8.90
CA LYS A 287 1.55 6.25 -10.26
C LYS A 287 2.48 5.05 -10.22
N LEU A 288 2.29 4.14 -11.16
CA LEU A 288 3.18 3.02 -11.38
C LEU A 288 3.28 2.78 -12.89
N ASP A 289 4.50 2.81 -13.42
CA ASP A 289 4.71 2.72 -14.87
C ASP A 289 4.47 1.31 -15.40
N GLU A 290 4.96 0.28 -14.71
CA GLU A 290 4.83 -1.11 -15.18
C GLU A 290 4.89 -2.14 -14.06
N ILE A 291 3.97 -3.10 -14.06
CA ILE A 291 4.06 -4.39 -13.37
C ILE A 291 4.34 -5.44 -14.44
N LEU A 292 5.40 -6.22 -14.27
CA LEU A 292 5.72 -7.41 -15.07
C LEU A 292 5.68 -8.62 -14.16
N ALA A 293 4.86 -9.61 -14.48
CA ALA A 293 4.81 -10.87 -13.74
C ALA A 293 4.60 -12.01 -14.74
N PHE A 294 5.53 -12.97 -14.78
CA PHE A 294 5.34 -14.23 -15.52
C PHE A 294 4.90 -14.06 -16.99
N GLY A 295 5.42 -13.04 -17.69
CA GLY A 295 5.10 -12.75 -19.09
C GLY A 295 3.82 -11.95 -19.32
N MET A 296 3.10 -11.60 -18.26
CA MET A 296 1.94 -10.71 -18.24
C MET A 296 2.34 -9.34 -17.70
N GLY A 297 1.75 -8.26 -18.23
CA GLY A 297 2.15 -6.91 -17.86
C GLY A 297 1.02 -5.89 -17.83
N VAL A 298 0.97 -5.12 -16.74
CA VAL A 298 0.10 -3.95 -16.55
C VAL A 298 0.97 -2.71 -16.62
N LYS A 299 0.53 -1.69 -17.36
CA LYS A 299 1.26 -0.44 -17.59
C LYS A 299 0.45 0.76 -17.17
N ASN A 300 1.15 1.87 -16.92
CA ASN A 300 0.56 3.18 -16.73
C ASN A 300 -0.56 3.20 -15.67
N LEU A 301 -0.38 2.46 -14.58
CA LEU A 301 -1.33 2.48 -13.47
C LEU A 301 -1.32 3.86 -12.84
N LYS A 302 -2.49 4.49 -12.81
CA LYS A 302 -2.74 5.77 -12.14
C LYS A 302 -3.93 5.62 -11.24
N TYR A 303 -3.80 6.09 -10.01
CA TYR A 303 -4.88 6.18 -9.04
C TYR A 303 -4.80 7.55 -8.38
N GLN A 304 -5.88 8.31 -8.43
CA GLN A 304 -5.97 9.60 -7.77
C GLN A 304 -7.33 9.73 -7.08
N ASP A 305 -7.31 9.93 -5.77
CA ASP A 305 -8.50 10.17 -4.97
C ASP A 305 -8.41 11.45 -4.13
N GLU A 306 -9.58 11.86 -3.63
CA GLU A 306 -9.77 13.00 -2.75
C GLU A 306 -10.87 12.66 -1.75
N LEU A 307 -10.56 12.79 -0.46
CA LEU A 307 -11.48 12.53 0.65
C LEU A 307 -11.60 13.79 1.50
N PHE A 308 -12.84 14.22 1.72
CA PHE A 308 -13.20 15.19 2.76
C PHE A 308 -14.01 14.49 3.83
N VAL A 309 -13.54 14.57 5.06
CA VAL A 309 -14.15 13.86 6.19
C VAL A 309 -13.91 14.60 7.49
N ASP A 310 -14.80 14.42 8.46
CA ASP A 310 -14.61 14.92 9.81
C ASP A 310 -13.44 14.18 10.50
N GLU A 311 -12.56 14.92 11.18
CA GLU A 311 -11.36 14.36 11.83
C GLU A 311 -11.71 13.33 12.91
N GLU A 312 -12.76 13.59 13.69
CA GLU A 312 -13.22 12.64 14.71
C GLU A 312 -13.74 11.36 14.06
N PHE A 313 -14.43 11.47 12.93
CA PHE A 313 -14.93 10.32 12.20
C PHE A 313 -13.81 9.49 11.59
N TYR A 314 -12.83 10.13 10.96
CA TYR A 314 -11.68 9.45 10.38
C TYR A 314 -10.83 8.76 11.46
N SER A 315 -10.60 9.42 12.59
CA SER A 315 -9.92 8.85 13.75
C SER A 315 -10.68 7.65 14.32
N PHE A 316 -12.02 7.74 14.38
CA PHE A 316 -12.87 6.61 14.75
C PHE A 316 -12.72 5.43 13.79
N LEU A 317 -12.84 5.66 12.48
CA LEU A 317 -12.71 4.61 11.45
C LEU A 317 -11.35 3.90 11.52
N THR A 318 -10.26 4.66 11.63
CA THR A 318 -8.91 4.09 11.72
C THR A 318 -8.70 3.31 13.02
N SER A 319 -9.17 3.83 14.16
CA SER A 319 -9.08 3.14 15.46
C SER A 319 -9.90 1.84 15.54
N LYS A 320 -10.94 1.72 14.69
CA LYS A 320 -11.84 0.57 14.63
C LYS A 320 -11.66 -0.26 13.36
N ALA A 321 -10.67 0.03 12.50
CA ALA A 321 -10.53 -0.61 11.20
C ALA A 321 -10.53 -2.15 11.30
N SER A 322 -9.79 -2.70 12.26
CA SER A 322 -9.74 -4.14 12.53
C SER A 322 -11.07 -4.71 13.04
N ALA A 323 -11.74 -3.98 13.93
CA ALA A 323 -13.05 -4.39 14.49
C ALA A 323 -14.15 -4.35 13.43
N LEU A 324 -14.17 -3.31 12.59
CA LEU A 324 -15.10 -3.15 11.48
C LEU A 324 -14.85 -4.20 10.38
N ALA A 325 -13.59 -4.57 10.12
CA ALA A 325 -13.24 -5.62 9.15
C ALA A 325 -13.58 -7.03 9.63
N MET A 326 -13.71 -7.25 10.94
CA MET A 326 -14.03 -8.54 11.54
C MET A 326 -15.49 -8.63 12.04
N GLU A 327 -16.34 -7.66 11.69
CA GLU A 327 -17.74 -7.56 12.14
C GLU A 327 -17.88 -7.68 13.67
N ASP A 328 -16.94 -7.09 14.42
CA ASP A 328 -16.95 -7.13 15.89
C ASP A 328 -18.15 -6.33 16.42
N GLU A 329 -19.03 -7.00 17.20
CA GLU A 329 -20.28 -6.47 17.78
C GLU A 329 -20.11 -5.21 18.65
N ASN A 330 -18.87 -4.83 18.96
CA ASN A 330 -18.52 -3.71 19.83
C ASN A 330 -18.59 -2.31 19.17
N VAL A 331 -19.00 -2.20 17.90
CA VAL A 331 -19.28 -0.90 17.25
C VAL A 331 -20.77 -0.80 16.96
N THR A 332 -21.49 0.06 17.68
CA THR A 332 -22.91 0.26 17.41
C THR A 332 -23.13 1.23 16.25
N ILE A 333 -24.25 1.06 15.54
CA ILE A 333 -24.71 2.00 14.50
C ILE A 333 -24.87 3.41 15.09
N GLU A 334 -25.29 3.52 16.37
CA GLU A 334 -25.43 4.78 17.08
C GLU A 334 -24.09 5.48 17.30
N GLU A 335 -23.05 4.72 17.66
CA GLU A 335 -21.69 5.25 17.80
C GLU A 335 -21.17 5.75 16.44
N PHE A 336 -21.33 4.95 15.38
CA PHE A 336 -20.97 5.34 14.01
C PHE A 336 -21.68 6.62 13.55
N LYS A 337 -23.01 6.69 13.71
CA LYS A 337 -23.83 7.87 13.37
C LYS A 337 -23.39 9.10 14.16
N SER A 338 -23.11 8.94 15.46
CA SER A 338 -22.69 10.05 16.32
C SER A 338 -21.35 10.65 15.88
N LYS A 339 -20.47 9.83 15.28
CA LYS A 339 -19.15 10.24 14.81
C LYS A 339 -19.16 10.76 13.38
N PHE A 340 -20.12 10.38 12.52
CA PHE A 340 -20.18 10.78 11.11
C PHE A 340 -20.15 12.30 10.86
N GLY A 341 -20.62 13.09 11.84
CA GLY A 341 -20.37 14.53 11.88
C GLY A 341 -20.89 15.28 10.66
N ASN A 342 -19.97 15.97 9.95
CA ASN A 342 -20.26 16.89 8.84
C ASN A 342 -20.31 16.22 7.46
N GLY A 343 -20.44 14.90 7.41
CA GLY A 343 -20.55 14.14 6.19
C GLY A 343 -19.21 13.73 5.57
N ILE A 344 -19.31 12.95 4.50
CA ILE A 344 -18.18 12.43 3.74
C ILE A 344 -18.34 12.84 2.29
N LYS A 345 -17.25 13.33 1.70
CA LYS A 345 -17.15 13.45 0.25
C LYS A 345 -15.91 12.72 -0.22
N TYR A 346 -16.10 11.73 -1.07
CA TYR A 346 -15.03 10.98 -1.69
C TYR A 346 -15.08 11.19 -3.21
N THR A 347 -13.93 11.30 -3.84
CA THR A 347 -13.82 11.42 -5.29
C THR A 347 -12.61 10.65 -5.77
N LEU A 348 -12.84 9.54 -6.46
CA LEU A 348 -11.86 8.89 -7.31
C LEU A 348 -11.83 9.62 -8.65
N LYS A 349 -10.84 10.50 -8.83
CA LYS A 349 -10.68 11.31 -10.06
C LYS A 349 -10.25 10.47 -11.24
N GLU A 350 -9.36 9.51 -11.00
CA GLU A 350 -8.86 8.60 -12.00
C GLU A 350 -8.38 7.32 -11.33
N LEU A 351 -8.92 6.17 -11.72
CA LEU A 351 -8.24 4.89 -11.69
C LEU A 351 -8.06 4.46 -13.14
N SER A 352 -6.83 4.33 -13.62
CA SER A 352 -6.59 3.87 -14.98
C SER A 352 -5.38 2.96 -15.08
N LEU A 353 -5.43 2.01 -16.00
CA LEU A 353 -4.35 1.07 -16.29
C LEU A 353 -4.42 0.61 -17.74
N GLU A 354 -3.30 0.11 -18.25
CA GLU A 354 -3.19 -0.43 -19.60
C GLU A 354 -2.66 -1.86 -19.55
N ASN A 355 -3.14 -2.74 -20.42
CA ASN A 355 -2.51 -4.05 -20.62
C ASN A 355 -1.26 -3.93 -21.52
N SER A 356 -0.52 -5.04 -21.67
CA SER A 356 0.69 -5.09 -22.50
C SER A 356 0.48 -4.71 -23.97
N ALA A 357 -0.75 -4.82 -24.48
CA ALA A 357 -1.16 -4.43 -25.84
C ALA A 357 -1.65 -2.98 -25.97
N GLY A 358 -1.66 -2.20 -24.87
CA GLY A 358 -2.08 -0.80 -24.85
C GLY A 358 -3.59 -0.57 -24.75
N ASN A 359 -4.37 -1.61 -24.45
CA ASN A 359 -5.80 -1.47 -24.18
C ASN A 359 -5.99 -0.95 -22.75
N LYS A 360 -6.89 0.02 -22.57
CA LYS A 360 -6.99 0.81 -21.35
C LYS A 360 -8.27 0.53 -20.59
N LEU A 361 -8.17 0.50 -19.25
CA LEU A 361 -9.30 0.62 -18.32
C LEU A 361 -9.27 2.00 -17.65
N SER A 362 -10.44 2.58 -17.39
CA SER A 362 -10.62 3.84 -16.68
C SER A 362 -11.85 3.77 -15.79
N LEU A 363 -11.74 4.29 -14.58
CA LEU A 363 -12.82 4.46 -13.62
C LEU A 363 -12.70 5.83 -12.95
N ASP A 364 -13.82 6.54 -12.88
CA ASP A 364 -14.03 7.67 -11.97
C ASP A 364 -15.26 7.41 -11.10
N LEU A 365 -15.22 7.92 -9.87
CA LEU A 365 -16.31 7.81 -8.91
C LEU A 365 -16.35 9.06 -8.05
N ALA A 366 -17.55 9.57 -7.77
CA ALA A 366 -17.80 10.62 -6.81
C ALA A 366 -18.93 10.21 -5.89
N LEU A 367 -18.68 10.32 -4.58
CA LEU A 367 -19.64 10.08 -3.52
C LEU A 367 -19.69 11.32 -2.63
N ASP A 368 -20.89 11.78 -2.32
CA ASP A 368 -21.13 12.86 -1.36
C ASP A 368 -22.34 12.50 -0.51
N MET A 369 -22.11 12.35 0.79
CA MET A 369 -23.14 12.11 1.78
C MET A 369 -22.96 13.11 2.91
N ALA A 370 -23.82 14.12 2.94
CA ALA A 370 -23.71 15.22 3.90
C ALA A 370 -24.02 14.79 5.35
N LYS A 371 -24.90 13.79 5.53
CA LYS A 371 -25.42 13.34 6.83
C LYS A 371 -25.94 11.90 6.76
N LEU A 372 -25.96 11.23 7.91
CA LEU A 372 -26.72 10.01 8.12
C LEU A 372 -28.06 10.30 8.81
N TYR A 373 -29.09 9.60 8.37
CA TYR A 373 -30.46 9.60 8.86
C TYR A 373 -30.79 8.25 9.52
N ASP A 374 -31.95 8.20 10.17
CA ASP A 374 -32.37 7.01 10.90
C ASP A 374 -32.88 5.89 10.01
N THR A 375 -33.42 6.24 8.84
CA THR A 375 -33.97 5.27 7.90
C THR A 375 -33.05 5.04 6.69
N PRO A 376 -32.98 3.82 6.15
CA PRO A 376 -32.25 3.53 4.91
C PRO A 376 -32.69 4.41 3.74
N ASP A 377 -34.01 4.62 3.57
CA ASP A 377 -34.57 5.42 2.48
C ASP A 377 -34.08 6.87 2.49
N GLU A 378 -34.05 7.52 3.66
CA GLU A 378 -33.52 8.87 3.80
C GLU A 378 -32.02 8.93 3.52
N ASN A 379 -31.27 7.90 3.90
CA ASN A 379 -29.83 7.80 3.60
C ASN A 379 -29.58 7.65 2.09
N ILE A 380 -30.36 6.80 1.41
CA ILE A 380 -30.30 6.62 -0.05
C ILE A 380 -30.65 7.91 -0.78
N GLN A 381 -31.65 8.65 -0.31
CA GLN A 381 -32.02 9.94 -0.87
C GLN A 381 -30.96 11.01 -0.66
N ASN A 382 -30.20 10.93 0.44
CA ASN A 382 -29.13 11.88 0.76
C ASN A 382 -27.77 11.51 0.15
N LEU A 383 -27.61 10.29 -0.37
CA LEU A 383 -26.41 9.82 -1.03
C LEU A 383 -26.39 10.31 -2.48
N ASN A 384 -25.49 11.23 -2.79
CA ASN A 384 -25.12 11.51 -4.17
C ASN A 384 -23.97 10.57 -4.54
N LEU A 385 -24.22 9.67 -5.48
CA LEU A 385 -23.21 8.74 -5.99
C LEU A 385 -23.18 8.88 -7.51
N SER A 386 -22.00 8.96 -8.11
CA SER A 386 -21.86 8.93 -9.56
C SER A 386 -20.55 8.31 -9.95
N GLY A 387 -20.47 7.74 -11.15
CA GLY A 387 -19.21 7.24 -11.67
C GLY A 387 -19.31 6.81 -13.11
N ASN A 388 -18.16 6.74 -13.75
CA ASN A 388 -18.02 6.23 -15.11
C ASN A 388 -16.92 5.19 -15.15
N PHE A 389 -17.25 4.06 -15.73
CA PHE A 389 -16.33 2.99 -16.05
C PHE A 389 -16.21 2.89 -17.56
N ALA A 390 -14.99 2.74 -18.06
CA ALA A 390 -14.74 2.56 -19.49
C ALA A 390 -13.54 1.66 -19.75
N ILE A 391 -13.68 0.82 -20.79
CA ILE A 391 -12.60 0.04 -21.36
C ILE A 391 -12.46 0.37 -22.84
N TYR A 392 -11.21 0.48 -23.30
CA TYR A 392 -10.84 0.83 -24.66
C TYR A 392 -10.04 -0.31 -25.30
N PRO A 393 -10.57 -1.03 -26.30
CA PRO A 393 -11.93 -0.91 -26.84
C PRO A 393 -12.99 -1.71 -26.05
N ASN A 394 -12.62 -2.84 -25.44
CA ASN A 394 -13.58 -3.74 -24.79
C ASN A 394 -12.88 -4.71 -23.84
N PHE A 395 -13.65 -5.45 -23.02
CA PHE A 395 -13.09 -6.35 -22.02
C PHE A 395 -12.29 -7.48 -22.66
N LEU A 396 -12.73 -8.02 -23.81
CA LEU A 396 -11.99 -9.05 -24.55
C LEU A 396 -10.58 -8.57 -24.89
N ALA A 397 -10.43 -7.39 -25.50
CA ALA A 397 -9.13 -6.84 -25.86
C ALA A 397 -8.27 -6.52 -24.63
N LEU A 398 -8.89 -6.03 -23.55
CA LEU A 398 -8.20 -5.80 -22.28
C LEU A 398 -7.66 -7.11 -21.68
N LEU A 399 -8.41 -8.21 -21.77
CA LEU A 399 -8.07 -9.48 -21.13
C LEU A 399 -7.30 -10.46 -22.04
N THR A 400 -7.28 -10.25 -23.35
CA THR A 400 -6.62 -11.12 -24.35
C THR A 400 -5.17 -11.46 -24.01
N PRO A 401 -4.32 -10.52 -23.55
CA PRO A 401 -2.93 -10.84 -23.23
C PRO A 401 -2.76 -11.81 -22.05
N TYR A 402 -3.82 -12.05 -21.27
CA TYR A 402 -3.81 -12.91 -20.08
C TYR A 402 -4.42 -14.29 -20.36
N GLY A 403 -4.39 -14.75 -21.62
CA GLY A 403 -4.71 -16.13 -21.99
C GLY A 403 -6.15 -16.53 -21.66
N GLU A 404 -6.33 -17.42 -20.68
CA GLU A 404 -7.63 -17.96 -20.26
C GLU A 404 -8.58 -16.87 -19.76
N TYR A 405 -8.09 -15.68 -19.38
CA TYR A 405 -9.00 -14.60 -18.98
C TYR A 405 -9.72 -13.91 -20.16
N ALA A 406 -9.28 -14.14 -21.40
CA ALA A 406 -9.87 -13.53 -22.59
C ALA A 406 -11.36 -13.90 -22.77
N MET A 407 -11.74 -15.12 -22.41
CA MET A 407 -13.14 -15.60 -22.48
C MET A 407 -14.07 -14.82 -21.55
N PHE A 408 -13.63 -14.47 -20.33
CA PHE A 408 -14.42 -13.60 -19.45
C PHE A 408 -14.64 -12.24 -20.09
N GLY A 409 -13.64 -11.74 -20.80
CA GLY A 409 -13.77 -10.49 -21.53
C GLY A 409 -14.88 -10.54 -22.58
N ALA A 410 -14.92 -11.62 -23.38
CA ALA A 410 -16.01 -11.84 -24.34
C ALA A 410 -17.39 -11.97 -23.69
N MET A 411 -17.48 -12.60 -22.51
CA MET A 411 -18.72 -12.75 -21.75
C MET A 411 -19.24 -11.41 -21.23
N ILE A 412 -18.37 -10.61 -20.60
CA ILE A 412 -18.75 -9.30 -20.08
C ILE A 412 -19.13 -8.38 -21.25
N ASP A 413 -18.39 -8.46 -22.37
CA ASP A 413 -18.72 -7.77 -23.61
C ASP A 413 -20.06 -8.22 -24.22
N ALA A 414 -20.68 -9.33 -23.80
CA ALA A 414 -22.01 -9.74 -24.22
C ALA A 414 -23.13 -9.18 -23.33
N TYR A 415 -22.83 -8.76 -22.09
CA TYR A 415 -23.82 -8.22 -21.16
C TYR A 415 -24.45 -6.92 -21.68
N GLU A 416 -25.78 -6.82 -21.63
CA GLU A 416 -26.54 -5.70 -22.23
C GLU A 416 -26.45 -4.40 -21.41
N GLY A 417 -26.10 -4.49 -20.12
CA GLY A 417 -25.99 -3.31 -19.26
C GLY A 417 -24.86 -2.34 -19.63
N PHE A 418 -23.91 -2.75 -20.50
CA PHE A 418 -22.85 -1.88 -20.99
C PHE A 418 -23.24 -1.18 -22.29
N LYS A 419 -22.94 0.13 -22.36
CA LYS A 419 -22.97 0.88 -23.61
C LYS A 419 -21.72 0.57 -24.43
N LYS A 420 -21.92 0.08 -25.65
CA LYS A 420 -20.85 -0.36 -26.57
C LYS A 420 -20.84 0.53 -27.81
N ASP A 421 -19.66 0.99 -28.20
CA ASP A 421 -19.38 1.58 -29.51
C ASP A 421 -18.07 0.99 -30.07
N ASP A 422 -17.74 1.29 -31.34
CA ASP A 422 -16.55 0.74 -32.00
C ASP A 422 -15.22 1.05 -31.28
N SER A 423 -15.21 2.02 -30.37
CA SER A 423 -14.01 2.53 -29.70
C SER A 423 -13.95 2.22 -28.20
N LYS A 424 -15.07 1.88 -27.56
CA LYS A 424 -15.13 1.61 -26.11
C LYS A 424 -16.35 0.81 -25.66
N THR A 425 -16.20 0.16 -24.51
CA THR A 425 -17.27 -0.42 -23.69
C THR A 425 -17.34 0.38 -22.39
N SER A 426 -18.52 0.85 -22.00
CA SER A 426 -18.67 1.78 -20.88
C SER A 426 -19.95 1.59 -20.08
N LEU A 427 -19.89 2.01 -18.81
CA LEU A 427 -21.00 2.04 -17.88
C LEU A 427 -20.94 3.36 -17.11
N SER A 428 -22.02 4.13 -17.11
CA SER A 428 -22.15 5.28 -16.20
C SER A 428 -23.29 5.03 -15.23
N PHE A 429 -23.09 5.35 -13.96
CA PHE A 429 -24.15 5.27 -12.94
C PHE A 429 -24.25 6.59 -12.18
N GLU A 430 -25.45 6.93 -11.74
CA GLU A 430 -25.73 8.10 -10.91
C GLU A 430 -26.89 7.80 -9.96
N ASN A 431 -26.75 8.08 -8.67
CA ASN A 431 -27.85 8.28 -7.75
C ASN A 431 -27.98 9.78 -7.51
N LYS A 432 -29.18 10.29 -7.77
CA LYS A 432 -29.56 11.66 -7.48
C LYS A 432 -30.88 11.68 -6.73
N ASN A 433 -30.85 12.12 -5.47
CA ASN A 433 -32.02 12.20 -4.60
C ASN A 433 -32.80 10.86 -4.48
N GLY A 434 -32.09 9.72 -4.47
CA GLY A 434 -32.68 8.39 -4.36
C GLY A 434 -33.18 7.80 -5.69
N GLU A 435 -33.09 8.56 -6.79
CA GLU A 435 -33.31 8.03 -8.13
C GLU A 435 -31.98 7.56 -8.72
N PHE A 436 -31.90 6.28 -9.09
CA PHE A 436 -30.72 5.73 -9.75
C PHE A 436 -30.89 5.72 -11.27
N PHE A 437 -29.80 6.04 -11.94
CA PHE A 437 -29.68 6.08 -13.38
C PHE A 437 -28.52 5.18 -13.81
N LEU A 438 -28.76 4.36 -14.82
CA LEU A 438 -27.75 3.56 -15.50
C LEU A 438 -27.66 4.05 -16.95
N ASN A 439 -26.48 4.44 -17.42
CA ASN A 439 -26.27 5.00 -18.75
C ASN A 439 -27.20 6.19 -19.10
N GLY A 440 -27.65 6.93 -18.08
CA GLY A 440 -28.59 8.05 -18.19
C GLY A 440 -30.07 7.66 -18.21
N GLU A 441 -30.39 6.37 -18.13
CA GLU A 441 -31.75 5.85 -18.06
C GLU A 441 -32.13 5.57 -16.60
N LYS A 442 -33.30 6.06 -16.20
CA LYS A 442 -33.80 5.87 -14.83
C LYS A 442 -34.16 4.39 -14.63
N MET A 443 -33.62 3.78 -13.57
CA MET A 443 -33.96 2.43 -13.17
C MET A 443 -35.28 2.45 -12.40
N GLU A 444 -36.24 1.60 -12.77
CA GLU A 444 -37.53 1.51 -12.05
C GLU A 444 -37.39 0.86 -10.67
N ASN A 445 -36.32 0.10 -10.41
CA ASN A 445 -36.11 -0.57 -9.13
C ASN A 445 -34.62 -0.89 -8.82
N PRO A 446 -33.81 0.10 -8.43
CA PRO A 446 -32.35 -0.06 -8.36
C PRO A 446 -31.82 -0.85 -7.14
N LEU A 447 -32.64 -1.05 -6.10
CA LEU A 447 -32.18 -1.53 -4.78
C LEU A 447 -32.65 -2.95 -4.40
N LEU A 448 -33.74 -3.45 -5.01
CA LEU A 448 -34.30 -4.76 -4.70
C LEU A 448 -33.41 -5.95 -5.13
N GLY A 449 -32.39 -5.72 -5.96
CA GLY A 449 -31.46 -6.77 -6.40
C GLY A 449 -30.10 -6.81 -5.70
N MET A 450 -29.71 -5.76 -4.95
CA MET A 450 -28.35 -5.66 -4.36
C MET A 450 -28.32 -5.66 -2.82
N PHE A 451 -29.42 -5.32 -2.15
CA PHE A 451 -29.45 -5.17 -0.68
C PHE A 451 -30.70 -5.72 -0.01
N ASP A 452 -31.57 -6.43 -0.74
CA ASP A 452 -32.68 -7.14 -0.11
C ASP A 452 -32.16 -8.45 0.49
N SER A 453 -31.58 -8.31 1.68
CA SER A 453 -31.54 -9.38 2.67
C SER A 453 -32.54 -9.05 3.78
N GLU A 454 -33.75 -8.59 3.44
CA GLU A 454 -34.85 -8.93 4.33
C GLU A 454 -34.86 -10.46 4.43
N GLU A 455 -34.86 -10.95 5.66
CA GLU A 455 -35.08 -12.35 5.98
C GLU A 455 -36.43 -12.76 5.38
N GLU A 456 -36.45 -13.16 4.11
CA GLU A 456 -37.50 -14.00 3.56
C GLU A 456 -37.42 -15.31 4.33
N GLY A 457 -38.24 -15.38 5.38
CA GLY A 457 -38.33 -16.54 6.23
C GLY A 457 -38.72 -17.73 5.38
N SER A 458 -37.76 -18.62 5.12
CA SER A 458 -37.99 -20.01 4.70
C SER A 458 -39.18 -20.18 3.75
N ASP A 459 -39.21 -19.45 2.64
CA ASP A 459 -40.05 -19.89 1.54
C ASP A 459 -39.28 -21.00 0.81
N ASP A 460 -39.88 -22.17 0.87
CA ASP A 460 -39.52 -23.36 0.11
C ASP A 460 -39.34 -22.90 -1.36
N TYR A 461 -38.10 -22.94 -1.86
CA TYR A 461 -37.78 -22.67 -3.27
C TYR A 461 -38.36 -23.80 -4.15
N THR A 462 -39.68 -23.86 -4.24
CA THR A 462 -40.43 -24.82 -5.07
C THR A 462 -41.29 -24.16 -6.14
N ASP A 463 -41.31 -22.83 -6.25
CA ASP A 463 -42.05 -22.16 -7.31
C ASP A 463 -41.16 -21.97 -8.55
N GLU A 464 -41.58 -22.62 -9.64
CA GLU A 464 -40.99 -22.60 -10.97
C GLU A 464 -41.15 -21.20 -11.61
N PRO A 465 -40.14 -20.66 -12.31
CA PRO A 465 -40.28 -19.39 -13.04
C PRO A 465 -41.14 -19.57 -14.31
N GLU A 466 -42.06 -18.63 -14.57
CA GLU A 466 -42.93 -18.58 -15.75
C GLU A 466 -42.78 -17.22 -16.51
N SER A 467 -41.68 -16.94 -17.23
CA SER A 467 -41.60 -15.87 -18.28
C SER A 467 -40.27 -15.78 -19.08
N ASP A 468 -40.30 -15.10 -20.25
CA ASP A 468 -39.14 -14.76 -21.09
C ASP A 468 -38.06 -13.88 -20.39
N GLU A 469 -38.42 -13.11 -19.34
CA GLU A 469 -37.46 -12.31 -18.54
C GLU A 469 -36.58 -13.21 -17.65
N ASP A 470 -37.03 -14.41 -17.31
CA ASP A 470 -36.34 -15.35 -16.43
C ASP A 470 -35.17 -16.05 -17.15
N ILE A 471 -35.26 -16.28 -18.46
CA ILE A 471 -34.24 -17.00 -19.24
C ILE A 471 -32.97 -16.14 -19.43
N ALA A 472 -33.11 -14.82 -19.58
CA ALA A 472 -31.97 -13.90 -19.63
C ALA A 472 -31.21 -13.86 -18.29
N GLN A 473 -31.94 -13.87 -17.18
CA GLN A 473 -31.36 -13.96 -15.84
C GLN A 473 -30.67 -15.32 -15.62
N LEU A 474 -31.25 -16.41 -16.11
CA LEU A 474 -30.63 -17.74 -16.05
C LEU A 474 -29.34 -17.83 -16.88
N ALA A 475 -29.27 -17.17 -18.03
CA ALA A 475 -28.03 -17.03 -18.80
C ALA A 475 -26.96 -16.21 -18.05
N ALA A 476 -27.34 -15.16 -17.32
CA ALA A 476 -26.42 -14.42 -16.46
C ALA A 476 -25.90 -15.29 -15.30
N ASN A 477 -26.80 -16.03 -14.64
CA ASN A 477 -26.47 -16.95 -13.55
C ASN A 477 -25.47 -18.03 -13.98
N LEU A 478 -25.62 -18.57 -15.20
CA LEU A 478 -24.68 -19.53 -15.77
C LEU A 478 -23.26 -18.95 -15.95
N ASN A 479 -23.16 -17.67 -16.33
CA ASN A 479 -21.86 -16.99 -16.45
C ASN A 479 -21.22 -16.73 -15.07
N ILE A 480 -22.04 -16.38 -14.07
CA ILE A 480 -21.59 -16.23 -12.67
C ILE A 480 -21.07 -17.55 -12.14
N LEU A 481 -21.83 -18.64 -12.30
CA LEU A 481 -21.47 -20.00 -11.91
C LEU A 481 -20.09 -20.40 -12.46
N THR A 482 -19.86 -20.16 -13.75
CA THR A 482 -18.57 -20.45 -14.42
C THR A 482 -17.42 -19.69 -13.76
N SER A 483 -17.65 -18.42 -13.41
CA SER A 483 -16.65 -17.54 -12.77
C SER A 483 -16.36 -17.96 -11.32
N GLU A 484 -17.39 -18.34 -10.56
CA GLU A 484 -17.25 -18.81 -9.18
C GLU A 484 -16.47 -20.12 -9.11
N ILE A 485 -16.69 -21.07 -10.03
CA ILE A 485 -15.92 -22.32 -10.13
C ILE A 485 -14.42 -22.03 -10.34
N VAL A 486 -14.10 -21.09 -11.24
CA VAL A 486 -12.72 -20.69 -11.55
C VAL A 486 -12.06 -19.99 -10.37
N MET A 487 -12.79 -19.08 -9.72
CA MET A 487 -12.33 -18.36 -8.55
C MET A 487 -12.05 -19.30 -7.39
N TYR A 488 -12.98 -20.22 -7.11
CA TYR A 488 -12.82 -21.22 -6.06
C TYR A 488 -11.56 -22.06 -6.28
N TYR A 489 -11.35 -22.55 -7.50
CA TYR A 489 -10.17 -23.36 -7.84
C TYR A 489 -8.87 -22.60 -7.59
N ASN A 490 -8.78 -21.36 -8.05
CA ASN A 490 -7.57 -20.54 -7.92
C ASN A 490 -7.28 -20.13 -6.46
N VAL A 491 -8.32 -19.91 -5.65
CA VAL A 491 -8.17 -19.56 -4.22
C VAL A 491 -7.84 -20.79 -3.37
N SER A 492 -8.48 -21.92 -3.66
CA SER A 492 -8.41 -23.13 -2.82
C SER A 492 -7.31 -24.10 -3.26
N GLY A 493 -6.70 -23.88 -4.43
CA GLY A 493 -5.69 -24.77 -5.02
C GLY A 493 -6.25 -26.09 -5.57
N GLY A 494 -7.55 -26.14 -5.87
CA GLY A 494 -8.26 -27.33 -6.36
C GLY A 494 -9.78 -27.20 -6.30
N PHE A 495 -10.49 -28.18 -6.88
CA PHE A 495 -11.96 -28.26 -6.79
C PHE A 495 -12.44 -28.79 -5.44
N SER A 496 -13.68 -28.46 -5.08
CA SER A 496 -14.31 -28.95 -3.85
C SER A 496 -14.57 -30.46 -3.91
N ASP A 497 -14.22 -31.16 -2.83
CA ASP A 497 -14.56 -32.58 -2.63
C ASP A 497 -16.06 -32.84 -2.40
N GLN A 498 -16.85 -31.76 -2.27
CA GLN A 498 -18.29 -31.78 -2.01
C GLN A 498 -19.14 -31.56 -3.28
N GLY A 499 -18.54 -31.31 -4.45
CA GLY A 499 -19.27 -31.08 -5.70
C GLY A 499 -19.28 -29.61 -6.14
N VAL A 500 -19.98 -29.33 -7.24
CA VAL A 500 -20.07 -27.98 -7.84
C VAL A 500 -20.93 -27.06 -6.99
N SER A 501 -22.00 -27.58 -6.38
CA SER A 501 -22.89 -26.80 -5.51
C SER A 501 -22.18 -26.15 -4.31
N ALA A 502 -21.06 -26.72 -3.87
CA ALA A 502 -20.26 -26.17 -2.77
C ALA A 502 -19.29 -25.04 -3.20
N MET A 503 -19.16 -24.79 -4.50
CA MET A 503 -18.25 -23.78 -5.07
C MET A 503 -18.99 -22.53 -5.57
N THR A 504 -20.33 -22.56 -5.55
CA THR A 504 -21.17 -21.53 -6.16
C THR A 504 -22.43 -21.30 -5.32
N LYS A 505 -22.98 -20.09 -5.41
CA LYS A 505 -24.31 -19.77 -4.86
C LYS A 505 -25.44 -20.02 -5.86
N ILE A 506 -25.10 -20.31 -7.11
CA ILE A 506 -26.06 -20.59 -8.18
C ILE A 506 -26.62 -22.00 -8.01
N LEU A 507 -27.94 -22.14 -8.16
CA LEU A 507 -28.60 -23.43 -8.03
C LEU A 507 -28.12 -24.40 -9.11
N VAL A 508 -27.43 -25.45 -8.68
CA VAL A 508 -27.01 -26.59 -9.49
C VAL A 508 -27.32 -27.89 -8.75
N VAL A 509 -27.58 -28.96 -9.50
CA VAL A 509 -27.82 -30.28 -8.95
C VAL A 509 -26.60 -31.16 -9.20
N ASP A 510 -25.84 -31.44 -8.14
CA ASP A 510 -24.68 -32.35 -8.24
C ASP A 510 -25.15 -33.77 -8.61
N SER A 511 -24.73 -34.21 -9.79
CA SER A 511 -24.90 -35.60 -10.23
C SER A 511 -23.79 -36.50 -9.67
N SER A 512 -22.64 -35.91 -9.35
CA SER A 512 -21.52 -36.54 -8.63
C SER A 512 -20.59 -35.47 -8.02
N LYS A 513 -19.49 -35.89 -7.38
CA LYS A 513 -18.46 -34.96 -6.88
C LYS A 513 -17.77 -34.14 -7.99
N THR A 514 -17.84 -34.62 -9.23
CA THR A 514 -17.15 -34.01 -10.38
C THR A 514 -18.12 -33.65 -11.50
N SER A 515 -19.43 -33.63 -11.22
CA SER A 515 -20.42 -33.33 -12.25
C SER A 515 -21.69 -32.75 -11.64
N ALA A 516 -22.26 -31.75 -12.29
CA ALA A 516 -23.49 -31.10 -11.88
C ALA A 516 -24.32 -30.65 -13.08
N ASP A 517 -25.63 -30.57 -12.88
CA ASP A 517 -26.57 -30.06 -13.86
C ASP A 517 -27.07 -28.67 -13.43
N PHE A 518 -26.99 -27.69 -14.33
CA PHE A 518 -27.66 -26.41 -14.18
C PHE A 518 -29.08 -26.52 -14.72
N LEU A 519 -30.05 -26.13 -13.88
CA LEU A 519 -31.47 -26.29 -14.17
C LEU A 519 -32.09 -25.01 -14.72
N VAL A 520 -32.94 -25.17 -15.74
CA VAL A 520 -33.85 -24.13 -16.22
C VAL A 520 -35.25 -24.73 -16.20
N GLU A 521 -36.19 -24.11 -15.49
CA GLU A 521 -37.56 -24.64 -15.34
C GLU A 521 -37.60 -26.12 -14.92
N GLY A 522 -36.71 -26.50 -14.00
CA GLY A 522 -36.56 -27.88 -13.52
C GLY A 522 -35.92 -28.85 -14.51
N LYS A 523 -35.52 -28.40 -15.70
CA LYS A 523 -34.87 -29.18 -16.76
C LYS A 523 -33.36 -29.12 -16.70
N LYS A 524 -32.70 -30.25 -16.91
CA LYS A 524 -31.24 -30.38 -16.98
C LYS A 524 -30.71 -29.86 -18.30
N CYS A 525 -30.64 -28.54 -18.42
CA CYS A 525 -30.25 -27.88 -19.66
C CYS A 525 -28.73 -27.81 -19.84
N ILE A 526 -27.92 -27.74 -18.79
CA ILE A 526 -26.47 -27.67 -18.93
C ILE A 526 -25.78 -28.63 -17.99
N GLU A 527 -24.81 -29.37 -18.52
CA GLU A 527 -23.98 -30.31 -17.76
C GLU A 527 -22.59 -29.68 -17.56
N ILE A 528 -22.11 -29.71 -16.32
CA ILE A 528 -20.80 -29.23 -15.90
C ILE A 528 -20.01 -30.43 -15.43
N ASN A 529 -18.82 -30.66 -15.99
CA ASN A 529 -17.94 -31.74 -15.58
C ASN A 529 -16.57 -31.21 -15.15
N LEU A 530 -16.11 -31.59 -13.97
CA LEU A 530 -14.83 -31.19 -13.40
C LEU A 530 -13.74 -32.24 -13.70
N PHE A 531 -12.55 -31.78 -14.06
CA PHE A 531 -11.35 -32.58 -14.27
C PHE A 531 -10.24 -32.11 -13.33
N GLU A 532 -9.01 -32.62 -13.45
CA GLU A 532 -7.93 -32.25 -12.51
C GLU A 532 -7.52 -30.77 -12.63
N LYS A 533 -7.51 -30.23 -13.85
CA LYS A 533 -7.09 -28.85 -14.17
C LYS A 533 -7.97 -28.20 -15.23
N SER A 534 -9.20 -28.64 -15.33
CA SER A 534 -10.16 -28.08 -16.27
C SER A 534 -11.57 -28.43 -15.84
N PHE A 535 -12.55 -27.77 -16.43
CA PHE A 535 -13.93 -28.24 -16.43
C PHE A 535 -14.54 -28.04 -17.80
N THR A 536 -15.63 -28.75 -18.11
CA THR A 536 -16.36 -28.59 -19.37
C THR A 536 -17.77 -28.16 -19.09
N ILE A 537 -18.34 -27.37 -20.00
CA ILE A 537 -19.75 -27.01 -20.01
C ILE A 537 -20.35 -27.50 -21.32
N THR A 538 -21.32 -28.39 -21.23
CA THR A 538 -21.97 -29.00 -22.39
C THR A 538 -23.49 -28.94 -22.28
N LYS A 539 -24.18 -29.15 -23.40
CA LYS A 539 -25.64 -29.31 -23.39
C LYS A 539 -26.01 -30.50 -22.50
N GLY A 540 -26.96 -30.28 -21.60
CA GLY A 540 -27.43 -31.27 -20.65
C GLY A 540 -28.36 -32.32 -21.27
N ALA A 541 -28.79 -33.25 -20.43
CA ALA A 541 -29.58 -34.41 -20.84
C ALA A 541 -30.95 -34.05 -21.45
N GLU A 542 -31.50 -32.88 -21.11
CA GLU A 542 -32.82 -32.41 -21.57
C GLU A 542 -32.70 -31.30 -22.62
N SER A 543 -31.60 -31.27 -23.36
CA SER A 543 -31.26 -30.22 -24.35
C SER A 543 -32.22 -30.02 -25.53
N SER A 544 -33.27 -30.83 -25.67
CA SER A 544 -34.33 -30.65 -26.67
C SER A 544 -35.62 -30.07 -26.08
N ASP A 545 -35.61 -29.71 -24.80
CA ASP A 545 -36.73 -29.02 -24.14
C ASP A 545 -36.77 -27.55 -24.60
N GLU A 546 -37.98 -26.97 -24.69
CA GLU A 546 -38.21 -25.64 -25.24
C GLU A 546 -37.45 -24.57 -24.44
N ALA A 547 -37.47 -24.66 -23.10
CA ALA A 547 -36.75 -23.73 -22.24
C ALA A 547 -35.21 -23.86 -22.36
N CYS A 548 -34.71 -25.08 -22.61
CA CYS A 548 -33.29 -25.28 -22.90
C CYS A 548 -32.90 -24.71 -24.28
N GLU A 549 -33.73 -24.90 -25.31
CA GLU A 549 -33.50 -24.37 -26.65
C GLU A 549 -33.51 -22.84 -26.66
N GLU A 550 -34.40 -22.21 -25.89
CA GLU A 550 -34.43 -20.77 -25.68
C GLU A 550 -33.17 -20.27 -24.97
N LEU A 551 -32.73 -20.93 -23.88
CA LEU A 551 -31.46 -20.62 -23.22
C LEU A 551 -30.27 -20.70 -24.20
N TYR A 552 -30.21 -21.72 -25.05
CA TYR A 552 -29.12 -21.88 -26.02
C TYR A 552 -29.14 -20.87 -27.15
N SER A 553 -30.29 -20.24 -27.41
CA SER A 553 -30.43 -19.20 -28.42
C SER A 553 -29.82 -17.86 -27.97
N ILE A 554 -29.51 -17.71 -26.68
CA ILE A 554 -28.84 -16.54 -26.13
C ILE A 554 -27.36 -16.55 -26.58
N PRO A 555 -26.86 -15.49 -27.26
CA PRO A 555 -25.52 -15.47 -27.84
C PRO A 555 -24.38 -15.77 -26.86
N SER A 556 -24.50 -15.35 -25.60
CA SER A 556 -23.49 -15.62 -24.55
C SER A 556 -23.43 -17.10 -24.19
N VAL A 557 -24.58 -17.78 -24.12
CA VAL A 557 -24.69 -19.22 -23.84
C VAL A 557 -24.22 -20.04 -25.04
N GLU A 558 -24.58 -19.63 -26.25
CA GLU A 558 -24.08 -20.26 -27.48
C GLU A 558 -22.54 -20.22 -27.55
N THR A 559 -21.95 -19.07 -27.21
CA THR A 559 -20.49 -18.87 -27.16
C THR A 559 -19.84 -19.74 -26.09
N LEU A 560 -20.45 -19.81 -24.89
CA LEU A 560 -20.00 -20.66 -23.79
C LEU A 560 -19.97 -22.14 -24.19
N LEU A 561 -21.08 -22.64 -24.75
CA LEU A 561 -21.22 -24.03 -25.20
C LEU A 561 -20.33 -24.38 -26.40
N GLY A 562 -20.08 -23.42 -27.29
CA GLY A 562 -19.16 -23.58 -28.42
C GLY A 562 -17.69 -23.72 -27.99
N THR A 563 -17.34 -23.18 -26.82
CA THR A 563 -16.00 -23.30 -26.23
C THR A 563 -15.81 -24.65 -25.54
N GLY A 564 -16.82 -25.08 -24.78
CA GLY A 564 -16.98 -26.45 -24.27
C GLY A 564 -16.01 -26.92 -23.18
N GLU A 565 -14.75 -26.45 -23.17
CA GLU A 565 -13.70 -26.81 -22.20
C GLU A 565 -12.98 -25.56 -21.67
N PHE A 566 -12.87 -25.48 -20.35
CA PHE A 566 -12.24 -24.41 -19.58
C PHE A 566 -11.03 -24.99 -18.86
N ARG A 567 -9.83 -24.64 -19.31
CA ARG A 567 -8.60 -25.04 -18.64
C ARG A 567 -8.30 -24.09 -17.49
N LEU A 568 -7.69 -24.63 -16.44
CA LEU A 568 -7.38 -23.93 -15.21
C LEU A 568 -5.88 -24.08 -14.95
N GLY A 569 -5.16 -22.99 -15.19
CA GLY A 569 -3.79 -22.82 -14.74
C GLY A 569 -2.72 -23.26 -15.74
N VAL A 570 -2.00 -22.25 -16.23
CA VAL A 570 -0.52 -22.25 -16.27
C VAL A 570 -0.03 -21.05 -15.49
#